data_AF-A0A174KFW9-F1
#
_entry.id   AF-A0A174KFW9-F1
#
_cell.length_a   1.000
_cell.length_b   1.000
_cell.length_c   1.000
_cell.angle_alpha   90.00
_cell.angle_beta   90.00
_cell.angle_gamma   90.00
#
_symmetry.space_group_name_H-M   'P 1'
#
loop_
_entity.id
_entity.type
_entity.pdbx_description
1 polymer ?
#
loop_
_entity_poly.entity_id
_entity_poly.type
_entity_poly.pdbx_seq_one_letter_code
_entity_poly.pdbx_strand_id
1 'polypeptide(L)'
;MKRQETRFSYVYEDLKRRIVSGQFRPGSKLPSSRNLCEEYNVGIATITRALDALKAEGLIDIQIRRAPVVLSQDLQIPGISTILEQRDYILQVYETYELLLPYLLVFAARDCSIEIMPHYRQAQKAARSGDNAESWKALIALTRDILGASQNPLLCDLHTAFELQGNFAYFLEKSIYSRGSIRLRPTFEPKYIIAILQNRNPVEQFHHLKALYKDMYDIISEIFNQMSDNVSTVPAQVSSTFEWNPLRGRNYYYTRIVRDLTRKIGTGIYAAGSYLPYEAQLAKQYGVSAYTVRKALGLLERRGYTKTLNGKGTVVLTPDQLNTEQALLDFTTKQEALTYLHSLQLMALLSYPVAAYTAPQFSADDLNQLAAHIRKPGIFLTDLLQMILERLSLKPLNVIWIETSRITEWGFYLAFYPQGIGVIEQLNEITRNAYQCLCEGNHEAFAKNLADSYRLILSSVQAYMVEKYKFTEALSVKVP
;
A
#
# COMPACT_ATOMS: atom_id res chain seq x y z
N MET A 1 6.16 15.63 18.99
CA MET A 1 5.06 14.68 19.29
C MET A 1 4.05 14.80 18.16
N LYS A 2 3.88 13.78 17.29
CA LYS A 2 2.90 13.86 16.19
C LYS A 2 1.49 14.00 16.77
N ARG A 3 0.75 15.02 16.33
CA ARG A 3 -0.61 15.35 16.77
C ARG A 3 -1.50 14.12 16.55
N GLN A 4 -2.40 13.83 17.48
CA GLN A 4 -3.32 12.71 17.40
C GLN A 4 -4.17 12.87 16.13
N GLU A 5 -3.94 12.02 15.13
CA GLU A 5 -4.65 12.10 13.86
C GLU A 5 -6.07 11.60 14.08
N THR A 6 -7.01 12.54 14.17
CA THR A 6 -8.44 12.23 14.30
C THR A 6 -8.98 11.75 12.95
N ARG A 7 -10.07 10.97 12.97
CA ARG A 7 -10.78 10.60 11.73
C ARG A 7 -11.15 11.83 10.89
N PHE A 8 -11.51 12.93 11.55
CA PHE A 8 -11.77 14.20 10.88
C PHE A 8 -10.52 14.77 10.20
N SER A 9 -9.40 14.90 10.92
CA SER A 9 -8.19 15.49 10.34
C SER A 9 -7.67 14.66 9.18
N TYR A 10 -7.74 13.33 9.26
CA TYR A 10 -7.37 12.47 8.14
C TYR A 10 -8.24 12.73 6.90
N VAL A 11 -9.57 12.70 7.04
CA VAL A 11 -10.51 12.94 5.92
C VAL A 11 -10.30 14.33 5.32
N TYR A 12 -10.18 15.35 6.17
CA TYR A 12 -10.01 16.72 5.73
C TYR A 12 -8.67 16.92 4.99
N GLU A 13 -7.54 16.47 5.56
CA GLU A 13 -6.22 16.63 4.92
C GLU A 13 -6.12 15.80 3.64
N ASP A 14 -6.70 14.61 3.60
CA ASP A 14 -6.75 13.80 2.38
C ASP A 14 -7.56 14.50 1.28
N LEU A 15 -8.81 14.89 1.56
CA LEU A 15 -9.63 15.61 0.57
C LEU A 15 -8.99 16.93 0.12
N LYS A 16 -8.39 17.68 1.04
CA LYS A 16 -7.64 18.91 0.73
C LYS A 16 -6.48 18.61 -0.21
N ARG A 17 -5.66 17.61 0.09
CA ARG A 17 -4.55 17.18 -0.77
C ARG A 17 -5.05 16.80 -2.17
N ARG A 18 -6.15 16.06 -2.28
CA ARG A 18 -6.75 15.67 -3.56
C ARG A 18 -7.29 16.86 -4.37
N ILE A 19 -7.76 17.91 -3.71
CA ILE A 19 -8.19 19.15 -4.37
C ILE A 19 -6.97 19.96 -4.84
N VAL A 20 -6.01 20.19 -3.94
CA VAL A 20 -4.81 21.02 -4.21
C VAL A 20 -3.92 20.38 -5.28
N SER A 21 -3.79 19.06 -5.28
CA SER A 21 -3.06 18.32 -6.33
C SER A 21 -3.76 18.33 -7.69
N GLY A 22 -5.04 18.67 -7.73
CA GLY A 22 -5.87 18.64 -8.93
C GLY A 22 -6.49 17.28 -9.27
N GLN A 23 -6.40 16.28 -8.39
CA GLN A 23 -7.15 15.02 -8.56
C GLN A 23 -8.65 15.28 -8.64
N PHE A 24 -9.17 16.16 -7.77
CA PHE A 24 -10.47 16.78 -7.96
C PHE A 24 -10.28 18.17 -8.58
N ARG A 25 -10.60 18.30 -9.87
CA ARG A 25 -10.38 19.54 -10.61
C ARG A 25 -11.36 20.64 -10.18
N PRO A 26 -10.96 21.92 -10.31
CA PRO A 26 -11.90 23.03 -10.35
C PRO A 26 -13.10 22.74 -11.26
N GLY A 27 -14.31 22.96 -10.74
CA GLY A 27 -15.59 22.69 -11.40
C GLY A 27 -16.04 21.22 -11.36
N SER A 28 -15.21 20.28 -10.92
CA SER A 28 -15.62 18.87 -10.76
C SER A 28 -16.44 18.66 -9.49
N LYS A 29 -17.35 17.68 -9.52
CA LYS A 29 -18.13 17.27 -8.37
C LYS A 29 -17.33 16.30 -7.51
N LEU A 30 -17.30 16.54 -6.20
CA LEU A 30 -16.82 15.57 -5.24
C LEU A 30 -17.76 14.35 -5.16
N PRO A 31 -17.25 13.18 -4.71
CA PRO A 31 -18.09 12.03 -4.40
C PRO A 31 -19.21 12.40 -3.42
N SER A 32 -20.34 11.66 -3.48
CA SER A 32 -21.46 11.89 -2.56
C SER A 32 -21.02 11.67 -1.11
N SER A 33 -21.66 12.33 -0.14
CA SER A 33 -21.33 12.11 1.27
C SER A 33 -21.49 10.64 1.69
N ARG A 34 -22.41 9.89 1.06
CA ARG A 34 -22.54 8.44 1.25
C ARG A 34 -21.30 7.70 0.75
N ASN A 35 -20.84 8.01 -0.47
CA ASN A 35 -19.63 7.40 -1.03
C ASN A 35 -18.41 7.75 -0.17
N LEU A 36 -18.29 8.99 0.30
CA LEU A 36 -17.22 9.40 1.20
C LEU A 36 -17.33 8.68 2.57
N CYS A 37 -18.52 8.50 3.11
CA CYS A 37 -18.72 7.70 4.33
C CYS A 37 -18.25 6.26 4.14
N GLU A 38 -18.58 5.63 3.00
CA GLU A 38 -18.15 4.26 2.67
C GLU A 38 -16.63 4.20 2.44
N GLU A 39 -16.09 5.16 1.68
CA GLU A 39 -14.68 5.29 1.29
C GLU A 39 -13.77 5.49 2.52
N TYR A 40 -14.14 6.39 3.43
CA TYR A 40 -13.36 6.68 4.63
C TYR A 40 -13.81 5.87 5.87
N ASN A 41 -14.92 5.13 5.76
CA ASN A 41 -15.56 4.43 6.87
C ASN A 41 -15.73 5.30 8.12
N VAL A 42 -16.29 6.50 7.92
CA VAL A 42 -16.59 7.44 8.99
C VAL A 42 -18.08 7.77 8.96
N GLY A 43 -18.62 8.15 10.13
CA GLY A 43 -19.99 8.63 10.21
C GLY A 43 -20.18 9.92 9.41
N ILE A 44 -21.40 10.14 8.94
CA ILE A 44 -21.78 11.31 8.13
C ILE A 44 -21.36 12.63 8.78
N ALA A 45 -21.45 12.75 10.11
CA ALA A 45 -21.03 13.94 10.84
C ALA A 45 -19.55 14.30 10.62
N THR A 46 -18.67 13.29 10.48
CA THR A 46 -17.24 13.52 10.21
C THR A 46 -17.03 14.02 8.78
N ILE A 47 -17.73 13.42 7.79
CA ILE A 47 -17.68 13.87 6.40
C ILE A 47 -18.21 15.29 6.28
N THR A 48 -19.39 15.57 6.84
CA THR A 48 -20.00 16.90 6.83
C THR A 48 -19.04 17.93 7.42
N ARG A 49 -18.45 17.63 8.58
CA ARG A 49 -17.48 18.54 9.22
C ARG A 49 -16.24 18.78 8.36
N ALA A 50 -15.72 17.75 7.69
CA ALA A 50 -14.58 17.89 6.78
C ALA A 50 -14.93 18.73 5.54
N LEU A 51 -16.10 18.51 4.94
CA LEU A 51 -16.60 19.30 3.81
C LEU A 51 -16.85 20.75 4.20
N ASP A 52 -17.41 21.01 5.38
CA ASP A 52 -17.62 22.36 5.91
C ASP A 52 -16.29 23.09 6.12
N ALA A 53 -15.26 22.40 6.61
CA ALA A 53 -13.91 22.97 6.74
C ALA A 53 -13.29 23.31 5.38
N LEU A 54 -13.42 22.44 4.37
CA LEU A 54 -12.97 22.72 3.01
C LEU A 54 -13.73 23.89 2.37
N LYS A 55 -15.03 24.02 2.64
CA LYS A 55 -15.85 25.16 2.19
C LYS A 55 -15.40 26.46 2.86
N ALA A 56 -15.13 26.43 4.17
CA ALA A 56 -14.64 27.60 4.90
C ALA A 56 -13.30 28.12 4.36
N GLU A 57 -12.47 27.22 3.82
CA GLU A 57 -11.21 27.57 3.14
C GLU A 57 -11.38 27.94 1.66
N GLY A 58 -12.61 27.96 1.15
CA GLY A 58 -12.89 28.30 -0.25
C GLY A 58 -12.35 27.28 -1.25
N LEU A 59 -12.13 26.03 -0.83
CA LEU A 59 -11.68 24.94 -1.72
C LEU A 59 -12.86 24.32 -2.49
N ILE A 60 -14.06 24.35 -1.91
CA ILE A 60 -15.28 23.78 -2.49
C ILE A 60 -16.49 24.67 -2.24
N ASP A 61 -17.48 24.57 -3.12
CA ASP A 61 -18.83 25.08 -2.91
C ASP A 61 -19.79 23.93 -2.57
N ILE A 62 -20.70 24.19 -1.63
CA ILE A 62 -21.74 23.25 -1.20
C ILE A 62 -23.08 23.95 -1.37
N GLN A 63 -23.86 23.46 -2.34
CA GLN A 63 -25.23 23.88 -2.61
C GLN A 63 -26.23 22.83 -2.09
N ILE A 64 -27.41 23.29 -1.65
CA ILE A 64 -28.46 22.42 -1.13
C ILE A 64 -28.84 21.35 -2.18
N ARG A 65 -28.85 20.08 -1.78
CA ARG A 65 -29.21 18.91 -2.61
C ARG A 65 -28.36 18.72 -3.88
N ARG A 66 -27.17 19.29 -3.94
CA ARG A 66 -26.19 19.06 -5.02
C ARG A 66 -24.90 18.50 -4.45
N ALA A 67 -24.17 17.73 -5.26
CA ALA A 67 -22.83 17.28 -4.89
C ALA A 67 -21.92 18.51 -4.73
N PRO A 68 -21.03 18.53 -3.71
CA PRO A 68 -20.06 19.60 -3.56
C PRO A 68 -19.22 19.76 -4.83
N VAL A 69 -18.92 20.99 -5.23
CA VAL A 69 -18.15 21.30 -6.43
C VAL A 69 -16.83 21.93 -6.02
N VAL A 70 -15.72 21.48 -6.57
CA VAL A 70 -14.41 22.08 -6.31
C VAL A 70 -14.34 23.47 -6.92
N LEU A 71 -13.89 24.45 -6.15
CA LEU A 71 -13.73 25.83 -6.62
C LEU A 71 -12.41 25.99 -7.38
N SER A 72 -12.41 26.87 -8.37
CA SER A 72 -11.17 27.32 -8.99
C SER A 72 -10.47 28.26 -8.03
N GLN A 73 -9.54 27.74 -7.25
CA GLN A 73 -8.50 28.59 -6.71
C GLN A 73 -7.53 28.92 -7.85
N ASP A 74 -7.05 30.16 -7.90
CA ASP A 74 -5.75 30.46 -8.50
C ASP A 74 -4.69 29.73 -7.67
N LEU A 75 -4.64 28.40 -7.80
CA LEU A 75 -3.57 27.58 -7.28
C LEU A 75 -2.33 28.06 -8.01
N GLN A 76 -1.62 29.01 -7.40
CA GLN A 76 -0.30 29.42 -7.88
C GLN A 76 0.46 28.14 -8.15
N ILE A 77 0.80 27.93 -9.42
CA ILE A 77 1.66 26.81 -9.82
C ILE A 77 2.87 26.90 -8.88
N PRO A 78 3.19 25.84 -8.11
CA PRO A 78 4.32 25.89 -7.21
C PRO A 78 5.53 26.39 -7.99
N GLY A 79 6.19 27.42 -7.49
CA GLY A 79 7.36 27.98 -8.15
C GLY A 79 8.39 26.87 -8.39
N ILE A 80 9.22 27.02 -9.42
CA ILE A 80 10.27 26.03 -9.77
C ILE A 80 11.11 25.66 -8.53
N SER A 81 11.41 26.64 -7.66
CA SER A 81 12.11 26.40 -6.38
C SER A 81 11.36 25.44 -5.45
N THR A 82 10.05 25.60 -5.26
CA THR A 82 9.25 24.74 -4.37
C THR A 82 9.19 23.29 -4.87
N ILE A 83 9.17 23.09 -6.20
CA ILE A 83 9.24 21.75 -6.79
C ILE A 83 10.65 21.16 -6.65
N LEU A 84 11.68 21.97 -6.86
CA LEU A 84 13.09 21.54 -6.70
C LEU A 84 13.43 21.16 -5.25
N GLU A 85 12.85 21.79 -4.25
CA GLU A 85 12.98 21.42 -2.82
C GLU A 85 12.53 19.97 -2.55
N GLN A 86 11.66 19.41 -3.40
CA GLN A 86 11.12 18.06 -3.26
C GLN A 86 11.71 17.07 -4.25
N ARG A 87 12.74 17.45 -5.02
CA ARG A 87 13.31 16.64 -6.11
C ARG A 87 13.62 15.21 -5.70
N ASP A 88 14.44 15.01 -4.66
CA ASP A 88 14.90 13.68 -4.27
C ASP A 88 13.75 12.80 -3.76
N TYR A 89 12.74 13.42 -3.16
CA TYR A 89 11.52 12.75 -2.72
C TYR A 89 10.68 12.30 -3.92
N ILE A 90 10.41 13.21 -4.87
CA ILE A 90 9.61 12.93 -6.07
C ILE A 90 10.30 11.86 -6.92
N LEU A 91 11.62 11.91 -7.10
CA LEU A 91 12.36 10.89 -7.84
C LEU A 91 12.23 9.51 -7.22
N GLN A 92 12.28 9.38 -5.89
CA GLN A 92 12.02 8.11 -5.20
C GLN A 92 10.58 7.61 -5.42
N VAL A 93 9.60 8.51 -5.52
CA VAL A 93 8.21 8.16 -5.84
C VAL A 93 8.13 7.54 -7.23
N TYR A 94 8.76 8.15 -8.24
CA TYR A 94 8.79 7.62 -9.61
C TYR A 94 9.62 6.33 -9.73
N GLU A 95 10.75 6.21 -9.03
CA GLU A 95 11.54 4.97 -8.96
C GLU A 95 10.71 3.82 -8.36
N THR A 96 9.98 4.09 -7.29
CA THR A 96 9.07 3.09 -6.69
C THR A 96 7.93 2.74 -7.65
N TYR A 97 7.43 3.72 -8.39
CA TYR A 97 6.35 3.54 -9.35
C TYR A 97 6.79 2.67 -10.54
N GLU A 98 8.01 2.86 -11.04
CA GLU A 98 8.65 1.99 -12.03
C GLU A 98 8.73 0.53 -11.58
N LEU A 99 9.11 0.30 -10.32
CA LEU A 99 9.25 -1.05 -9.77
C LEU A 99 7.90 -1.76 -9.62
N LEU A 100 6.86 -1.06 -9.20
CA LEU A 100 5.60 -1.70 -8.78
C LEU A 100 4.56 -1.78 -9.88
N LEU A 101 4.36 -0.70 -10.64
CA LEU A 101 3.16 -0.59 -11.47
C LEU A 101 3.06 -1.61 -12.61
N PRO A 102 4.16 -2.04 -13.27
CA PRO A 102 4.08 -3.12 -14.25
C PRO A 102 3.41 -4.39 -13.69
N TYR A 103 3.76 -4.80 -12.46
CA TYR A 103 3.15 -5.97 -11.80
C TYR A 103 1.66 -5.76 -11.53
N LEU A 104 1.29 -4.58 -11.01
CA LEU A 104 -0.10 -4.28 -10.65
C LEU A 104 -1.00 -4.20 -11.88
N LEU A 105 -0.53 -3.59 -12.97
CA LEU A 105 -1.31 -3.45 -14.20
C LEU A 105 -1.45 -4.76 -14.96
N VAL A 106 -0.39 -5.55 -15.09
CA VAL A 106 -0.48 -6.87 -15.74
C VAL A 106 -1.45 -7.77 -15.00
N PHE A 107 -1.37 -7.77 -13.66
CA PHE A 107 -2.30 -8.52 -12.83
C PHE A 107 -3.75 -8.06 -13.02
N ALA A 108 -4.00 -6.75 -12.98
CA ALA A 108 -5.34 -6.20 -13.10
C ALA A 108 -5.92 -6.33 -14.53
N ALA A 109 -5.07 -6.32 -15.56
CA ALA A 109 -5.46 -6.44 -16.96
C ALA A 109 -5.80 -7.88 -17.40
N ARG A 110 -5.29 -8.90 -16.69
CA ARG A 110 -5.33 -10.33 -17.10
C ARG A 110 -6.71 -10.83 -17.53
N ASP A 111 -7.78 -10.43 -16.84
CA ASP A 111 -9.15 -10.86 -17.13
C ASP A 111 -10.07 -9.67 -17.46
N CYS A 112 -9.48 -8.56 -17.89
CA CYS A 112 -10.18 -7.32 -18.18
C CYS A 112 -10.32 -7.13 -19.70
N SER A 113 -11.53 -6.83 -20.15
CA SER A 113 -11.74 -6.29 -21.50
C SER A 113 -11.60 -4.77 -21.46
N ILE A 114 -10.44 -4.26 -21.84
CA ILE A 114 -10.13 -2.83 -21.74
C ILE A 114 -11.06 -2.01 -22.63
N GLU A 115 -11.52 -2.57 -23.75
CA GLU A 115 -12.37 -1.89 -24.73
C GLU A 115 -13.75 -1.49 -24.18
N ILE A 116 -14.23 -2.15 -23.13
CA ILE A 116 -15.53 -1.86 -22.49
C ILE A 116 -15.39 -0.97 -21.25
N MET A 117 -14.16 -0.58 -20.88
CA MET A 117 -13.93 0.24 -19.70
C MET A 117 -14.51 1.65 -19.88
N PRO A 118 -15.04 2.27 -18.80
CA PRO A 118 -15.71 3.56 -18.87
C PRO A 118 -14.91 4.66 -19.60
N HIS A 119 -13.62 4.76 -19.32
CA HIS A 119 -12.77 5.81 -19.89
C HIS A 119 -12.00 5.40 -21.15
N TYR A 120 -12.14 4.16 -21.64
CA TYR A 120 -11.36 3.68 -22.78
C TYR A 120 -11.58 4.50 -24.06
N ARG A 121 -12.84 4.72 -24.45
CA ARG A 121 -13.16 5.50 -25.68
C ARG A 121 -12.69 6.94 -25.57
N GLN A 122 -12.78 7.53 -24.37
CA GLN A 122 -12.28 8.87 -24.11
C GLN A 122 -10.76 8.93 -24.26
N ALA A 123 -10.03 7.97 -23.68
CA ALA A 123 -8.58 7.85 -23.80
C ALA A 123 -8.15 7.66 -25.26
N GLN A 124 -8.81 6.76 -25.98
CA GLN A 124 -8.51 6.51 -27.40
C GLN A 124 -8.75 7.74 -28.27
N LYS A 125 -9.85 8.48 -28.02
CA LYS A 125 -10.14 9.72 -28.75
C LYS A 125 -9.11 10.81 -28.44
N ALA A 126 -8.81 11.03 -27.16
CA ALA A 126 -7.87 12.07 -26.74
C ALA A 126 -6.45 11.77 -27.25
N ALA A 127 -6.01 10.50 -27.21
CA ALA A 127 -4.69 10.09 -27.70
C ALA A 127 -4.45 10.38 -29.19
N ARG A 128 -5.52 10.49 -30.02
CA ARG A 128 -5.40 10.92 -31.43
C ARG A 128 -4.96 12.37 -31.58
N SER A 129 -5.23 13.19 -30.58
CA SER A 129 -4.79 14.59 -30.50
C SER A 129 -3.36 14.73 -29.94
N GLY A 130 -2.64 13.62 -29.77
CA GLY A 130 -1.24 13.59 -29.33
C GLY A 130 -1.05 13.87 -27.84
N ASP A 131 0.15 14.34 -27.51
CA ASP A 131 0.56 14.74 -26.16
C ASP A 131 -0.11 16.08 -25.77
N ASN A 132 -1.12 15.99 -24.92
CA ASN A 132 -1.81 17.13 -24.34
C ASN A 132 -2.45 16.74 -23.00
N ALA A 133 -2.87 17.74 -22.23
CA ALA A 133 -3.45 17.51 -20.91
C ALA A 133 -4.67 16.57 -20.95
N GLU A 134 -5.57 16.68 -21.93
CA GLU A 134 -6.75 15.80 -22.01
C GLU A 134 -6.38 14.33 -22.24
N SER A 135 -5.35 14.06 -23.05
CA SER A 135 -4.82 12.70 -23.28
C SER A 135 -4.31 12.08 -21.99
N TRP A 136 -3.47 12.79 -21.24
CA TRP A 136 -2.93 12.31 -19.96
C TRP A 136 -4.01 12.06 -18.93
N LYS A 137 -4.99 12.96 -18.85
CA LYS A 137 -6.15 12.85 -17.97
C LYS A 137 -6.97 11.59 -18.26
N ALA A 138 -7.22 11.34 -19.54
CA ALA A 138 -8.00 10.18 -19.95
C ALA A 138 -7.22 8.87 -19.75
N LEU A 139 -5.90 8.89 -19.93
CA LEU A 139 -5.03 7.75 -19.62
C LEU A 139 -5.02 7.42 -18.13
N ILE A 140 -4.83 8.42 -17.27
CA ILE A 140 -4.86 8.23 -15.81
C ILE A 140 -6.21 7.60 -15.39
N ALA A 141 -7.31 8.11 -15.94
CA ALA A 141 -8.64 7.55 -15.67
C ALA A 141 -8.77 6.10 -16.15
N LEU A 142 -8.25 5.76 -17.34
CA LEU A 142 -8.23 4.39 -17.86
C LEU A 142 -7.35 3.46 -17.02
N THR A 143 -6.17 3.90 -16.61
CA THR A 143 -5.28 3.14 -15.71
C THR A 143 -5.98 2.82 -14.39
N ARG A 144 -6.72 3.79 -13.83
CA ARG A 144 -7.54 3.56 -12.63
C ARG A 144 -8.68 2.56 -12.88
N ASP A 145 -9.36 2.62 -14.03
CA ASP A 145 -10.40 1.64 -14.40
C ASP A 145 -9.82 0.22 -14.45
N ILE A 146 -8.64 0.06 -15.06
CA ILE A 146 -7.93 -1.23 -15.15
C ILE A 146 -7.58 -1.74 -13.76
N LEU A 147 -6.94 -0.92 -12.92
CA LEU A 147 -6.61 -1.32 -11.53
C LEU A 147 -7.86 -1.68 -10.74
N GLY A 148 -8.97 -0.98 -10.95
CA GLY A 148 -10.26 -1.25 -10.31
C GLY A 148 -10.88 -2.59 -10.73
N ALA A 149 -10.58 -3.07 -11.94
CA ALA A 149 -11.05 -4.36 -12.44
C ALA A 149 -10.50 -5.56 -11.64
N SER A 150 -9.38 -5.37 -10.93
CA SER A 150 -8.82 -6.38 -10.01
C SER A 150 -9.70 -6.67 -8.79
N GLN A 151 -10.72 -5.81 -8.53
CA GLN A 151 -11.57 -5.80 -7.34
C GLN A 151 -10.82 -5.55 -6.01
N ASN A 152 -9.52 -5.29 -6.06
CA ASN A 152 -8.73 -4.94 -4.89
C ASN A 152 -8.63 -3.41 -4.75
N PRO A 153 -9.33 -2.81 -3.77
CA PRO A 153 -9.32 -1.35 -3.60
C PRO A 153 -7.93 -0.78 -3.32
N LEU A 154 -7.03 -1.58 -2.74
CA LEU A 154 -5.69 -1.13 -2.38
C LEU A 154 -4.84 -0.76 -3.60
N LEU A 155 -5.11 -1.35 -4.77
CA LEU A 155 -4.35 -1.05 -5.99
C LEU A 155 -4.66 0.35 -6.50
N CYS A 156 -5.94 0.72 -6.58
CA CYS A 156 -6.37 2.07 -6.96
C CYS A 156 -5.93 3.11 -5.92
N ASP A 157 -5.98 2.76 -4.63
CA ASP A 157 -5.56 3.64 -3.55
C ASP A 157 -4.07 3.95 -3.63
N LEU A 158 -3.27 2.93 -3.93
CA LEU A 158 -1.83 3.06 -4.09
C LEU A 158 -1.47 3.90 -5.33
N HIS A 159 -2.13 3.64 -6.47
CA HIS A 159 -1.95 4.45 -7.68
C HIS A 159 -2.31 5.92 -7.45
N THR A 160 -3.42 6.18 -6.76
CA THR A 160 -3.81 7.52 -6.33
C THR A 160 -2.73 8.17 -5.46
N ALA A 161 -2.17 7.44 -4.49
CA ALA A 161 -1.11 7.96 -3.64
C ALA A 161 0.14 8.37 -4.44
N PHE A 162 0.52 7.59 -5.46
CA PHE A 162 1.61 7.93 -6.39
C PHE A 162 1.30 9.19 -7.21
N GLU A 163 0.11 9.29 -7.79
CA GLU A 163 -0.28 10.48 -8.57
C GLU A 163 -0.18 11.78 -7.76
N LEU A 164 -0.71 11.73 -6.53
CA LEU A 164 -0.78 12.87 -5.62
C LEU A 164 0.61 13.30 -5.15
N GLN A 165 1.41 12.35 -4.68
CA GLN A 165 2.70 12.63 -4.05
C GLN A 165 3.85 12.76 -5.06
N GLY A 166 3.68 12.20 -6.26
CA GLY A 166 4.60 12.37 -7.39
C GLY A 166 4.32 13.62 -8.23
N ASN A 167 3.27 14.40 -7.93
CA ASN A 167 2.88 15.59 -8.67
C ASN A 167 2.66 15.33 -10.18
N PHE A 168 1.98 14.24 -10.54
CA PHE A 168 1.83 13.83 -11.95
C PHE A 168 1.17 14.91 -12.80
N ALA A 169 0.13 15.57 -12.27
CA ALA A 169 -0.55 16.68 -12.95
C ALA A 169 0.40 17.85 -13.25
N TYR A 170 1.40 18.10 -12.40
CA TYR A 170 2.40 19.12 -12.69
C TYR A 170 3.30 18.69 -13.85
N PHE A 171 3.92 17.51 -13.78
CA PHE A 171 4.89 17.08 -14.78
C PHE A 171 4.28 16.75 -16.14
N LEU A 172 3.13 16.08 -16.16
CA LEU A 172 2.50 15.62 -17.42
C LEU A 172 1.64 16.71 -18.06
N GLU A 173 1.06 17.64 -17.29
CA GLU A 173 0.13 18.63 -17.85
C GLU A 173 0.63 20.07 -17.85
N LYS A 174 1.43 20.48 -16.85
CA LYS A 174 1.74 21.90 -16.59
C LYS A 174 3.20 22.28 -16.85
N SER A 175 4.14 21.37 -16.65
CA SER A 175 5.57 21.66 -16.80
C SER A 175 5.91 22.03 -18.23
N ILE A 176 6.58 23.16 -18.43
CA ILE A 176 7.04 23.59 -19.75
C ILE A 176 8.18 22.73 -20.29
N TYR A 177 8.87 22.00 -19.41
CA TYR A 177 10.03 21.17 -19.71
C TYR A 177 9.65 19.78 -20.24
N SER A 178 8.41 19.33 -20.01
CA SER A 178 7.98 17.95 -20.32
C SER A 178 7.93 17.66 -21.81
N ARG A 179 7.42 18.58 -22.63
CA ARG A 179 7.22 18.37 -24.07
C ARG A 179 8.50 18.02 -24.81
N GLY A 180 9.64 18.60 -24.42
CA GLY A 180 10.94 18.31 -25.03
C GLY A 180 11.37 16.87 -24.73
N SER A 181 11.39 16.50 -23.45
CA SER A 181 11.80 15.17 -22.99
C SER A 181 10.85 14.04 -23.45
N ILE A 182 9.54 14.29 -23.53
CA ILE A 182 8.55 13.30 -24.01
C ILE A 182 8.77 13.00 -25.50
N ARG A 183 9.06 14.02 -26.33
CA ARG A 183 9.28 13.83 -27.79
C ARG A 183 10.48 12.94 -28.11
N LEU A 184 11.46 12.85 -27.22
CA LEU A 184 12.62 11.98 -27.38
C LEU A 184 12.29 10.50 -27.12
N ARG A 185 11.12 10.20 -26.56
CA ARG A 185 10.67 8.85 -26.20
C ARG A 185 9.31 8.54 -26.85
N PRO A 186 9.29 8.08 -28.10
CA PRO A 186 8.04 7.79 -28.82
C PRO A 186 7.13 6.79 -28.08
N THR A 187 7.71 5.83 -27.37
CA THR A 187 7.02 4.84 -26.51
C THR A 187 6.18 5.47 -25.40
N PHE A 188 6.51 6.69 -24.99
CA PHE A 188 5.82 7.44 -23.94
C PHE A 188 4.64 8.29 -24.48
N GLU A 189 4.33 8.25 -25.78
CA GLU A 189 3.14 8.95 -26.29
C GLU A 189 1.84 8.21 -25.94
N PRO A 190 0.73 8.95 -25.71
CA PRO A 190 -0.54 8.36 -25.29
C PRO A 190 -1.05 7.20 -26.14
N LYS A 191 -0.85 7.23 -27.47
CA LYS A 191 -1.31 6.18 -28.39
C LYS A 191 -0.59 4.85 -28.16
N TYR A 192 0.70 4.86 -27.85
CA TYR A 192 1.47 3.65 -27.58
C TYR A 192 1.17 3.10 -26.19
N ILE A 193 0.95 3.97 -25.21
CA ILE A 193 0.51 3.57 -23.86
C ILE A 193 -0.80 2.76 -23.95
N ILE A 194 -1.79 3.23 -24.73
CA ILE A 194 -3.03 2.47 -24.94
C ILE A 194 -2.76 1.11 -25.58
N ALA A 195 -1.89 1.05 -26.59
CA ALA A 195 -1.54 -0.22 -27.24
C ALA A 195 -0.86 -1.21 -26.29
N ILE A 196 0.04 -0.73 -25.42
CA ILE A 196 0.68 -1.54 -24.37
C ILE A 196 -0.38 -2.09 -23.42
N LEU A 197 -1.31 -1.24 -22.95
CA LEU A 197 -2.38 -1.65 -22.05
C LEU A 197 -3.26 -2.72 -22.70
N GLN A 198 -3.55 -2.63 -23.99
CA GLN A 198 -4.34 -3.62 -24.73
C GLN A 198 -3.63 -4.95 -25.01
N ASN A 199 -2.32 -5.06 -24.78
CA ASN A 199 -1.59 -6.30 -25.05
C ASN A 199 -2.09 -7.42 -24.12
N ARG A 200 -2.54 -8.53 -24.71
CA ARG A 200 -3.07 -9.70 -24.01
C ARG A 200 -1.98 -10.68 -23.55
N ASN A 201 -0.77 -10.58 -24.09
CA ASN A 201 0.36 -11.38 -23.63
C ASN A 201 0.94 -10.73 -22.35
N PRO A 202 0.77 -11.34 -21.16
CA PRO A 202 1.18 -10.73 -19.90
C PRO A 202 2.69 -10.51 -19.79
N VAL A 203 3.50 -11.35 -20.43
CA VAL A 203 4.97 -11.25 -20.38
C VAL A 203 5.43 -10.06 -21.24
N GLU A 204 4.94 -9.96 -22.47
CA GLU A 204 5.24 -8.82 -23.34
C GLU A 204 4.69 -7.52 -22.76
N GLN A 205 3.46 -7.55 -22.23
CA GLN A 205 2.85 -6.41 -21.57
C GLN A 205 3.71 -5.95 -20.40
N PHE A 206 4.21 -6.87 -19.56
CA PHE A 206 5.11 -6.55 -18.46
C PHE A 206 6.38 -5.84 -18.93
N HIS A 207 7.07 -6.36 -19.96
CA HIS A 207 8.30 -5.76 -20.46
C HIS A 207 8.07 -4.36 -21.04
N HIS A 208 6.98 -4.16 -21.79
CA HIS A 208 6.63 -2.85 -22.33
C HIS A 208 6.23 -1.85 -21.24
N LEU A 209 5.46 -2.28 -20.23
CA LEU A 209 5.11 -1.42 -19.09
C LEU A 209 6.36 -1.06 -18.27
N LYS A 210 7.28 -2.02 -18.05
CA LYS A 210 8.55 -1.75 -17.37
C LYS A 210 9.37 -0.68 -18.12
N ALA A 211 9.49 -0.80 -19.45
CA ALA A 211 10.15 0.22 -20.27
C ALA A 211 9.43 1.58 -20.18
N LEU A 212 8.09 1.59 -20.22
CA LEU A 212 7.28 2.80 -20.13
C LEU A 212 7.49 3.56 -18.81
N TYR A 213 7.48 2.87 -17.66
CA TYR A 213 7.66 3.54 -16.38
C TYR A 213 9.12 3.92 -16.09
N LYS A 214 10.08 3.23 -16.70
CA LYS A 214 11.46 3.69 -16.74
C LYS A 214 11.61 4.97 -17.55
N ASP A 215 11.00 5.03 -18.74
CA ASP A 215 10.93 6.23 -19.55
C ASP A 215 10.30 7.39 -18.75
N MET A 216 9.26 7.12 -17.96
CA MET A 216 8.66 8.09 -17.06
C MET A 216 9.68 8.65 -16.07
N TYR A 217 10.40 7.78 -15.35
CA TYR A 217 11.44 8.20 -14.40
C TYR A 217 12.51 9.06 -15.06
N ASP A 218 13.03 8.63 -16.21
CA ASP A 218 14.09 9.35 -16.91
C ASP A 218 13.61 10.74 -17.39
N ILE A 219 12.36 10.85 -17.90
CA ILE A 219 11.75 12.15 -18.25
C ILE A 219 11.71 13.07 -17.03
N ILE A 220 11.26 12.59 -15.88
CA ILE A 220 11.15 13.41 -14.67
C ILE A 220 12.54 13.85 -14.18
N SER A 221 13.52 12.95 -14.21
CA SER A 221 14.92 13.25 -13.89
C SER A 221 15.49 14.35 -14.78
N GLU A 222 15.27 14.26 -16.10
CA GLU A 222 15.66 15.29 -17.06
C GLU A 222 14.99 16.64 -16.80
N ILE A 223 13.68 16.63 -16.49
CA ILE A 223 12.95 17.85 -16.14
C ILE A 223 13.58 18.52 -14.92
N PHE A 224 13.96 17.75 -13.89
CA PHE A 224 14.62 18.30 -12.70
C PHE A 224 16.02 18.84 -13.00
N ASN A 225 16.77 18.21 -13.90
CA ASN A 225 18.07 18.73 -14.35
C ASN A 225 17.88 20.07 -15.07
N GLN A 226 16.94 20.15 -16.02
CA GLN A 226 16.61 21.40 -16.72
C GLN A 226 16.13 22.50 -15.77
N MET A 227 15.33 22.17 -14.76
CA MET A 227 14.91 23.13 -13.73
C MET A 227 16.11 23.64 -12.93
N SER A 228 17.03 22.75 -12.57
CA SER A 228 18.24 23.09 -11.81
C SER A 228 19.16 24.03 -12.60
N ASP A 229 19.26 23.84 -13.92
CA ASP A 229 20.05 24.70 -14.80
C ASP A 229 19.46 26.11 -14.96
N ASN A 230 18.15 26.26 -14.74
CA ASN A 230 17.43 27.52 -14.90
C ASN A 230 17.27 28.34 -13.61
N VAL A 231 17.85 27.88 -12.49
CA VAL A 231 17.84 28.61 -11.22
C VAL A 231 19.25 29.03 -10.83
N SER A 232 19.39 30.25 -10.27
CA SER A 232 20.70 30.76 -9.85
C SER A 232 21.30 30.00 -8.67
N THR A 233 20.46 29.36 -7.84
CA THR A 233 20.90 28.55 -6.71
C THR A 233 19.90 27.42 -6.50
N VAL A 234 20.37 26.17 -6.55
CA VAL A 234 19.52 25.00 -6.32
C VAL A 234 19.13 24.96 -4.84
N PRO A 235 17.84 24.92 -4.51
CA PRO A 235 17.39 24.91 -3.12
C PRO A 235 17.77 23.60 -2.41
N ALA A 236 17.95 23.69 -1.09
CA ALA A 236 18.18 22.51 -0.26
C ALA A 236 16.94 21.60 -0.26
N GLN A 237 17.17 20.29 -0.17
CA GLN A 237 16.10 19.30 -0.20
C GLN A 237 15.33 19.30 1.13
N VAL A 238 14.00 19.35 1.05
CA VAL A 238 13.10 19.25 2.20
C VAL A 238 12.84 17.78 2.51
N SER A 239 13.00 17.41 3.78
CA SER A 239 12.69 16.06 4.24
C SER A 239 11.18 15.81 4.16
N SER A 240 10.77 15.10 3.11
CA SER A 240 9.40 14.64 2.90
C SER A 240 9.34 13.12 3.01
N THR A 241 8.23 12.61 3.55
CA THR A 241 8.01 11.16 3.72
C THR A 241 6.79 10.76 2.90
N PHE A 242 6.89 9.63 2.19
CA PHE A 242 5.75 9.09 1.47
C PHE A 242 4.71 8.59 2.48
N GLU A 243 3.47 8.98 2.30
CA GLU A 243 2.36 8.60 3.17
C GLU A 243 1.36 7.77 2.37
N TRP A 244 1.16 6.53 2.77
CA TRP A 244 0.07 5.71 2.26
C TRP A 244 -0.57 4.97 3.42
N ASN A 245 -1.87 5.16 3.59
CA ASN A 245 -2.63 4.53 4.66
C ASN A 245 -3.72 3.67 4.02
N PRO A 246 -3.46 2.36 3.78
CA PRO A 246 -4.41 1.45 3.12
C PRO A 246 -5.72 1.28 3.89
N LEU A 247 -5.71 1.64 5.18
CA LEU A 247 -6.86 1.60 6.05
C LEU A 247 -7.60 2.94 6.14
N ARG A 248 -7.13 4.00 5.48
CA ARG A 248 -7.80 5.31 5.36
C ARG A 248 -8.35 5.87 6.68
N GLY A 249 -7.56 5.83 7.74
CA GLY A 249 -7.98 6.28 9.08
C GLY A 249 -8.74 5.24 9.91
N ARG A 250 -8.92 4.01 9.41
CA ARG A 250 -9.27 2.81 10.21
C ARG A 250 -8.09 2.28 11.02
N ASN A 251 -6.94 2.97 10.98
CA ASN A 251 -5.79 2.72 11.84
C ASN A 251 -6.16 3.00 13.30
N TYR A 252 -6.64 1.98 13.98
CA TYR A 252 -6.77 2.07 15.41
C TYR A 252 -5.38 1.97 16.03
N TYR A 253 -4.99 2.96 16.83
CA TYR A 253 -3.75 2.93 17.61
C TYR A 253 -3.59 1.62 18.43
N TYR A 254 -4.71 0.97 18.79
CA TYR A 254 -4.67 -0.34 19.44
C TYR A 254 -4.04 -1.43 18.56
N THR A 255 -4.20 -1.42 17.23
CA THR A 255 -3.61 -2.45 16.35
C THR A 255 -2.08 -2.36 16.37
N ARG A 256 -1.51 -1.15 16.51
CA ARG A 256 -0.07 -0.97 16.70
C ARG A 256 0.40 -1.56 18.03
N ILE A 257 -0.40 -1.39 19.09
CA ILE A 257 -0.12 -1.98 20.40
C ILE A 257 -0.17 -3.51 20.33
N VAL A 258 -1.22 -4.07 19.70
CA VAL A 258 -1.36 -5.51 19.50
C VAL A 258 -0.14 -6.07 18.77
N ARG A 259 0.29 -5.46 17.67
CA ARG A 259 1.48 -5.89 16.91
C ARG A 259 2.75 -5.90 17.73
N ASP A 260 3.02 -4.82 18.46
CA ASP A 260 4.24 -4.74 19.27
C ASP A 260 4.21 -5.76 20.43
N LEU A 261 3.06 -5.94 21.08
CA LEU A 261 2.88 -6.94 22.13
C LEU A 261 2.99 -8.37 21.58
N THR A 262 2.33 -8.67 20.45
CA THR A 262 2.45 -9.94 19.73
C THR A 262 3.90 -10.24 19.37
N ARG A 263 4.64 -9.28 18.81
CA ARG A 263 6.07 -9.44 18.49
C ARG A 263 6.86 -9.76 19.75
N LYS A 264 6.67 -9.01 20.84
CA LYS A 264 7.35 -9.23 22.11
C LYS A 264 7.02 -10.60 22.73
N ILE A 265 5.80 -11.08 22.55
CA ILE A 265 5.40 -12.44 22.95
C ILE A 265 6.13 -13.47 22.08
N GLY A 266 6.10 -13.30 20.75
CA GLY A 266 6.74 -14.20 19.79
C GLY A 266 8.27 -14.27 19.92
N THR A 267 8.93 -13.15 20.25
CA THR A 267 10.38 -13.10 20.51
C THR A 267 10.75 -13.56 21.93
N GLY A 268 9.78 -13.95 22.76
CA GLY A 268 10.00 -14.38 24.14
C GLY A 268 10.32 -13.27 25.14
N ILE A 269 10.23 -11.99 24.75
CA ILE A 269 10.37 -10.84 25.68
C ILE A 269 9.28 -10.91 26.76
N TYR A 270 8.06 -11.29 26.35
CA TYR A 270 7.00 -11.72 27.26
C TYR A 270 6.80 -13.22 27.10
N ALA A 271 7.42 -14.01 27.97
CA ALA A 271 7.33 -15.46 27.95
C ALA A 271 5.90 -15.95 28.23
N ALA A 272 5.52 -17.10 27.68
CA ALA A 272 4.24 -17.74 28.00
C ALA A 272 4.12 -17.99 29.51
N GLY A 273 2.93 -17.73 30.07
CA GLY A 273 2.67 -17.76 31.51
C GLY A 273 3.08 -16.49 32.27
N SER A 274 3.85 -15.57 31.67
CA SER A 274 4.19 -14.28 32.29
C SER A 274 3.05 -13.25 32.17
N TYR A 275 3.11 -12.17 32.95
CA TYR A 275 2.12 -11.09 32.88
C TYR A 275 2.62 -9.92 32.04
N LEU A 276 1.72 -9.36 31.23
CA LEU A 276 1.96 -8.07 30.58
C LEU A 276 1.94 -6.93 31.62
N PRO A 277 2.62 -5.79 31.32
CA PRO A 277 2.48 -4.58 32.12
C PRO A 277 1.01 -4.16 32.25
N TYR A 278 0.63 -3.57 33.38
CA TYR A 278 -0.78 -3.21 33.62
C TYR A 278 -1.24 -2.07 32.70
N GLU A 279 -2.55 -1.94 32.50
CA GLU A 279 -3.15 -1.06 31.49
C GLU A 279 -2.64 0.38 31.51
N ALA A 280 -2.50 0.96 32.70
CA ALA A 280 -2.01 2.33 32.86
C ALA A 280 -0.51 2.49 32.50
N GLN A 281 0.31 1.47 32.76
CA GLN A 281 1.70 1.44 32.30
C GLN A 281 1.80 1.36 30.78
N LEU A 282 1.03 0.46 30.17
CA LEU A 282 0.96 0.35 28.70
C LEU A 282 0.43 1.66 28.08
N ALA A 283 -0.58 2.28 28.68
CA ALA A 283 -1.14 3.55 28.20
C ALA A 283 -0.08 4.65 28.19
N LYS A 284 0.72 4.74 29.26
CA LYS A 284 1.86 5.67 29.36
C LYS A 284 2.96 5.33 28.35
N GLN A 285 3.32 4.05 28.22
CA GLN A 285 4.36 3.59 27.30
C GLN A 285 4.03 3.90 25.84
N TYR A 286 2.78 3.69 25.43
CA TYR A 286 2.34 3.92 24.06
C TYR A 286 1.81 5.33 23.79
N GLY A 287 1.67 6.17 24.83
CA GLY A 287 1.11 7.52 24.70
C GLY A 287 -0.34 7.53 24.24
N VAL A 288 -1.15 6.56 24.70
CA VAL A 288 -2.57 6.42 24.31
C VAL A 288 -3.47 6.41 25.54
N SER A 289 -4.79 6.52 25.32
CA SER A 289 -5.77 6.34 26.40
C SER A 289 -5.79 4.89 26.92
N ALA A 290 -6.14 4.71 28.20
CA ALA A 290 -6.38 3.37 28.77
C ALA A 290 -7.47 2.59 28.02
N TYR A 291 -8.46 3.28 27.44
CA TYR A 291 -9.46 2.65 26.58
C TYR A 291 -8.84 2.01 25.33
N THR A 292 -7.88 2.68 24.70
CA THR A 292 -7.14 2.15 23.53
C THR A 292 -6.32 0.92 23.90
N VAL A 293 -5.69 0.92 25.08
CA VAL A 293 -4.98 -0.27 25.60
C VAL A 293 -5.93 -1.42 25.87
N ARG A 294 -7.07 -1.18 26.54
CA ARG A 294 -8.09 -2.21 26.77
C ARG A 294 -8.60 -2.81 25.46
N LYS A 295 -8.81 -1.98 24.45
CA LYS A 295 -9.18 -2.45 23.12
C LYS A 295 -8.09 -3.32 22.47
N ALA A 296 -6.81 -3.00 22.72
CA ALA A 296 -5.68 -3.82 22.26
C ALA A 296 -5.61 -5.16 23.00
N LEU A 297 -5.65 -5.14 24.34
CA LEU A 297 -5.60 -6.34 25.17
C LEU A 297 -6.79 -7.25 24.92
N GLY A 298 -8.00 -6.70 24.76
CA GLY A 298 -9.18 -7.48 24.39
C GLY A 298 -9.06 -8.11 23.00
N LEU A 299 -8.31 -7.50 22.06
CA LEU A 299 -8.01 -8.13 20.78
C LEU A 299 -6.93 -9.21 20.90
N LEU A 300 -5.87 -9.00 21.70
CA LEU A 300 -4.89 -10.04 21.99
C LEU A 300 -5.51 -11.26 22.68
N GLU A 301 -6.48 -11.02 23.56
CA GLU A 301 -7.20 -12.07 24.26
C GLU A 301 -8.13 -12.85 23.34
N ARG A 302 -8.89 -12.18 22.45
CA ARG A 302 -9.67 -12.87 21.42
C ARG A 302 -8.80 -13.67 20.44
N ARG A 303 -7.59 -13.17 20.15
CA ARG A 303 -6.59 -13.86 19.33
C ARG A 303 -5.83 -14.96 20.07
N GLY A 304 -6.11 -15.19 21.35
CA GLY A 304 -5.51 -16.27 22.12
C GLY A 304 -4.10 -16.04 22.63
N TYR A 305 -3.54 -14.84 22.50
CA TYR A 305 -2.19 -14.52 23.01
C TYR A 305 -2.17 -14.26 24.50
N THR A 306 -3.30 -13.85 25.05
CA THR A 306 -3.38 -13.41 26.43
C THR A 306 -4.71 -13.79 27.05
N LYS A 307 -4.79 -13.79 28.37
CA LYS A 307 -6.04 -13.86 29.12
C LYS A 307 -6.05 -12.78 30.18
N THR A 308 -7.10 -11.97 30.22
CA THR A 308 -7.25 -10.94 31.24
C THR A 308 -7.95 -11.54 32.44
N LEU A 309 -7.25 -11.63 33.57
CA LEU A 309 -7.79 -12.11 34.82
C LEU A 309 -8.16 -10.91 35.70
N ASN A 310 -9.45 -10.77 36.00
CA ASN A 310 -9.96 -9.68 36.83
C ASN A 310 -9.15 -9.57 38.14
N GLY A 311 -8.59 -8.38 38.39
CA GLY A 311 -7.78 -8.08 39.58
C GLY A 311 -6.36 -8.66 39.60
N LYS A 312 -5.97 -9.52 38.65
CA LYS A 312 -4.64 -10.14 38.57
C LYS A 312 -3.79 -9.64 37.39
N GLY A 313 -4.43 -9.06 36.37
CA GLY A 313 -3.76 -8.55 35.18
C GLY A 313 -3.89 -9.48 33.97
N THR A 314 -3.15 -9.18 32.91
CA THR A 314 -3.22 -9.92 31.65
C THR A 314 -2.05 -10.89 31.53
N VAL A 315 -2.33 -12.20 31.53
CA VAL A 315 -1.32 -13.26 31.41
C VAL A 315 -1.11 -13.64 29.95
N VAL A 316 0.13 -13.90 29.54
CA VAL A 316 0.49 -14.39 28.20
C VAL A 316 0.22 -15.88 28.11
N LEU A 317 -0.43 -16.30 27.04
CA LEU A 317 -0.72 -17.70 26.76
C LEU A 317 0.24 -18.22 25.69
N THR A 318 0.54 -19.52 25.72
CA THR A 318 0.97 -20.24 24.51
C THR A 318 -0.22 -20.33 23.56
N PRO A 319 -0.04 -20.08 22.25
CA PRO A 319 -1.09 -20.33 21.29
C PRO A 319 -1.43 -21.83 21.30
N ASP A 320 -2.55 -22.18 21.93
CA ASP A 320 -3.11 -23.53 21.90
C ASP A 320 -4.03 -23.66 20.67
N GLN A 321 -4.12 -24.86 20.11
CA GLN A 321 -4.82 -25.14 18.85
C GLN A 321 -6.32 -24.77 18.89
N LEU A 322 -6.91 -24.60 20.07
CA LEU A 322 -8.31 -24.20 20.28
C LEU A 322 -8.55 -22.67 20.14
N ASN A 323 -7.58 -21.82 20.46
CA ASN A 323 -7.75 -20.35 20.39
C ASN A 323 -7.64 -19.80 18.95
N THR A 324 -6.94 -20.56 18.12
CA THR A 324 -6.84 -20.54 16.66
C THR A 324 -8.14 -20.26 15.90
N GLU A 325 -9.21 -20.98 16.23
CA GLU A 325 -10.49 -20.89 15.49
C GLU A 325 -11.21 -19.56 15.77
N GLN A 326 -10.86 -18.87 16.86
CA GLN A 326 -11.48 -17.60 17.28
C GLN A 326 -10.84 -16.37 16.63
N ALA A 327 -9.56 -16.43 16.25
CA ALA A 327 -8.86 -15.31 15.61
C ALA A 327 -9.35 -15.01 14.18
N LEU A 328 -9.99 -15.96 13.50
CA LEU A 328 -10.66 -15.73 12.20
C LEU A 328 -12.12 -15.31 12.37
N LEU A 329 -12.71 -15.55 13.54
CA LEU A 329 -13.97 -14.94 13.98
C LEU A 329 -13.78 -13.45 14.37
N ASP A 330 -12.54 -12.96 14.47
CA ASP A 330 -12.23 -11.53 14.71
C ASP A 330 -12.52 -10.61 13.52
N PHE A 331 -12.79 -11.17 12.32
CA PHE A 331 -13.42 -10.39 11.27
C PHE A 331 -14.85 -10.10 11.69
N THR A 332 -15.01 -9.02 12.45
CA THR A 332 -16.31 -8.54 12.93
C THR A 332 -17.26 -8.25 11.77
N THR A 333 -16.71 -8.06 10.56
CA THR A 333 -17.45 -7.90 9.32
C THR A 333 -16.80 -8.62 8.15
N LYS A 334 -17.62 -9.04 7.17
CA LYS A 334 -17.19 -9.53 5.85
C LYS A 334 -16.16 -8.62 5.16
N GLN A 335 -16.28 -7.31 5.37
CA GLN A 335 -15.38 -6.33 4.79
C GLN A 335 -13.95 -6.44 5.33
N GLU A 336 -13.78 -6.72 6.62
CA GLU A 336 -12.45 -6.89 7.23
C GLU A 336 -11.76 -8.16 6.70
N ALA A 337 -12.51 -9.25 6.50
CA ALA A 337 -11.99 -10.48 5.90
C ALA A 337 -11.51 -10.23 4.46
N LEU A 338 -12.29 -9.51 3.66
CA LEU A 338 -11.89 -9.14 2.30
C LEU A 338 -10.69 -8.18 2.30
N THR A 339 -10.63 -7.20 3.20
CA THR A 339 -9.46 -6.31 3.32
C THR A 339 -8.20 -7.11 3.64
N TYR A 340 -8.29 -8.13 4.50
CA TYR A 340 -7.16 -9.03 4.77
C TYR A 340 -6.71 -9.81 3.53
N LEU A 341 -7.65 -10.45 2.82
CA LEU A 341 -7.34 -11.18 1.59
C LEU A 341 -6.77 -10.28 0.49
N HIS A 342 -7.34 -9.09 0.29
CA HIS A 342 -6.79 -8.07 -0.62
C HIS A 342 -5.38 -7.62 -0.24
N SER A 343 -5.07 -7.58 1.05
CA SER A 343 -3.71 -7.25 1.52
C SER A 343 -2.73 -8.39 1.29
N LEU A 344 -3.16 -9.65 1.43
CA LEU A 344 -2.35 -10.81 1.06
C LEU A 344 -2.08 -10.87 -0.45
N GLN A 345 -3.09 -10.57 -1.27
CA GLN A 345 -2.95 -10.47 -2.72
C GLN A 345 -1.96 -9.35 -3.11
N LEU A 346 -2.09 -8.16 -2.51
CA LEU A 346 -1.12 -7.09 -2.72
C LEU A 346 0.28 -7.51 -2.27
N MET A 347 0.40 -8.18 -1.12
CA MET A 347 1.69 -8.66 -0.62
C MET A 347 2.35 -9.68 -1.56
N ALA A 348 1.57 -10.58 -2.18
CA ALA A 348 2.07 -11.48 -3.21
C ALA A 348 2.60 -10.72 -4.45
N LEU A 349 1.91 -9.65 -4.87
CA LEU A 349 2.35 -8.78 -5.97
C LEU A 349 3.60 -7.96 -5.63
N LEU A 350 3.75 -7.51 -4.38
CA LEU A 350 4.89 -6.71 -3.92
C LEU A 350 6.14 -7.54 -3.64
N SER A 351 5.97 -8.81 -3.25
CA SER A 351 7.07 -9.67 -2.79
C SER A 351 8.20 -9.79 -3.80
N TYR A 352 7.90 -10.01 -5.08
CA TYR A 352 8.94 -10.10 -6.11
C TYR A 352 9.71 -8.79 -6.28
N PRO A 353 9.09 -7.63 -6.61
CA PRO A 353 9.85 -6.40 -6.82
C PRO A 353 10.61 -5.94 -5.56
N VAL A 354 10.04 -6.14 -4.37
CA VAL A 354 10.72 -5.81 -3.11
C VAL A 354 11.94 -6.70 -2.88
N ALA A 355 11.81 -8.02 -3.07
CA ALA A 355 12.92 -8.95 -2.91
C ALA A 355 14.00 -8.72 -3.95
N ALA A 356 13.64 -8.51 -5.22
CA ALA A 356 14.59 -8.25 -6.30
C ALA A 356 15.37 -6.95 -6.06
N TYR A 357 14.73 -5.91 -5.53
CA TYR A 357 15.39 -4.66 -5.17
C TYR A 357 16.34 -4.81 -3.97
N THR A 358 15.96 -5.61 -2.98
CA THR A 358 16.72 -5.76 -1.73
C THR A 358 17.82 -6.80 -1.78
N ALA A 359 17.69 -7.85 -2.60
CA ALA A 359 18.65 -8.96 -2.67
C ALA A 359 20.12 -8.52 -2.84
N PRO A 360 20.45 -7.55 -3.72
CA PRO A 360 21.84 -7.08 -3.87
C PRO A 360 22.41 -6.36 -2.64
N GLN A 361 21.55 -5.97 -1.68
CA GLN A 361 21.91 -5.18 -0.50
C GLN A 361 22.23 -6.08 0.71
N PHE A 362 22.08 -7.40 0.60
CA PHE A 362 22.40 -8.34 1.66
C PHE A 362 23.92 -8.54 1.77
N SER A 363 24.45 -8.37 2.97
CA SER A 363 25.84 -8.63 3.30
C SER A 363 26.06 -10.10 3.73
N ALA A 364 27.33 -10.52 3.77
CA ALA A 364 27.68 -11.84 4.32
C ALA A 364 27.27 -12.00 5.80
N ASP A 365 27.25 -10.92 6.58
CA ASP A 365 26.77 -10.95 7.97
C ASP A 365 25.26 -11.22 8.03
N ASP A 366 24.48 -10.62 7.12
CA ASP A 366 23.03 -10.84 7.03
C ASP A 366 22.71 -12.31 6.74
N LEU A 367 23.47 -12.94 5.85
CA LEU A 367 23.33 -14.37 5.54
C LEU A 367 23.64 -15.23 6.77
N ASN A 368 24.70 -14.91 7.51
CA ASN A 368 25.05 -15.63 8.74
C ASN A 368 23.95 -15.48 9.81
N GLN A 369 23.38 -14.29 9.95
CA GLN A 369 22.26 -14.05 10.87
C GLN A 369 21.03 -14.86 10.44
N LEU A 370 20.66 -14.87 9.16
CA LEU A 370 19.54 -15.68 8.66
C LEU A 370 19.78 -17.18 8.87
N ALA A 371 21.00 -17.67 8.64
CA ALA A 371 21.37 -19.07 8.86
C ALA A 371 21.11 -19.53 10.31
N ALA A 372 21.38 -18.66 11.28
CA ALA A 372 21.16 -18.94 12.70
C ALA A 372 19.67 -19.01 13.06
N HIS A 373 18.80 -18.28 12.36
CA HIS A 373 17.35 -18.27 12.58
C HIS A 373 16.66 -19.47 11.93
N ILE A 374 17.09 -19.88 10.73
CA ILE A 374 16.56 -21.05 9.99
C ILE A 374 16.73 -22.38 10.76
N ARG A 375 17.61 -22.42 11.75
CA ARG A 375 17.84 -23.62 12.59
C ARG A 375 16.92 -23.71 13.82
N LYS A 376 16.20 -22.64 14.16
CA LYS A 376 15.30 -22.60 15.32
C LYS A 376 13.90 -23.13 14.94
N PRO A 377 13.09 -23.63 15.89
CA PRO A 377 11.68 -23.90 15.60
C PRO A 377 10.92 -22.59 15.38
N GLY A 378 10.12 -22.48 14.31
CA GLY A 378 9.34 -21.27 14.00
C GLY A 378 8.96 -21.11 12.52
N ILE A 379 8.48 -19.91 12.16
CA ILE A 379 8.16 -19.51 10.78
C ILE A 379 9.30 -18.64 10.25
N PHE A 380 10.17 -19.20 9.40
CA PHE A 380 11.39 -18.53 8.92
C PHE A 380 11.12 -17.30 8.06
N LEU A 381 9.96 -17.27 7.40
CA LEU A 381 9.58 -16.13 6.58
C LEU A 381 9.60 -14.83 7.39
N THR A 382 9.25 -14.87 8.67
CA THR A 382 9.23 -13.68 9.52
C THR A 382 10.61 -13.05 9.67
N ASP A 383 11.67 -13.82 9.94
CA ASP A 383 13.02 -13.27 10.06
C ASP A 383 13.53 -12.71 8.73
N LEU A 384 13.22 -13.39 7.62
CA LEU A 384 13.59 -12.93 6.28
C LEU A 384 12.92 -11.59 5.93
N LEU A 385 11.61 -11.46 6.19
CA LEU A 385 10.87 -10.23 5.95
C LEU A 385 11.42 -9.06 6.79
N GLN A 386 11.91 -9.33 8.00
CA GLN A 386 12.50 -8.32 8.89
C GLN A 386 13.83 -7.83 8.33
N MET A 387 14.66 -8.75 7.84
CA MET A 387 15.93 -8.39 7.19
C MET A 387 15.69 -7.57 5.91
N ILE A 388 14.72 -7.97 5.07
CA ILE A 388 14.28 -7.19 3.90
C ILE A 388 13.88 -5.78 4.31
N LEU A 389 13.07 -5.65 5.36
CA LEU A 389 12.60 -4.35 5.84
C LEU A 389 13.75 -3.43 6.25
N GLU A 390 14.78 -3.96 6.89
CA GLU A 390 15.95 -3.21 7.34
C GLU A 390 16.91 -2.83 6.21
N ARG A 391 16.90 -3.57 5.09
CA ARG A 391 17.73 -3.31 3.90
C ARG A 391 16.98 -2.56 2.80
N LEU A 392 15.67 -2.34 2.93
CA LEU A 392 14.86 -1.65 1.93
C LEU A 392 15.06 -0.13 2.00
N SER A 393 16.02 0.36 1.23
CA SER A 393 16.47 1.76 1.20
C SER A 393 15.51 2.74 0.50
N LEU A 394 14.70 2.26 -0.45
CA LEU A 394 13.73 3.09 -1.17
C LEU A 394 12.54 3.45 -0.27
N LYS A 395 12.46 4.71 0.18
CA LYS A 395 11.53 5.13 1.24
C LYS A 395 10.05 4.91 0.90
N PRO A 396 9.53 5.24 -0.30
CA PRO A 396 8.13 4.99 -0.62
C PRO A 396 7.82 3.49 -0.66
N LEU A 397 8.70 2.67 -1.25
CA LEU A 397 8.57 1.22 -1.26
C LEU A 397 8.56 0.63 0.16
N ASN A 398 9.41 1.15 1.05
CA ASN A 398 9.45 0.77 2.47
C ASN A 398 8.12 1.05 3.19
N VAL A 399 7.53 2.24 2.98
CA VAL A 399 6.22 2.58 3.54
C VAL A 399 5.12 1.65 3.04
N ILE A 400 5.08 1.37 1.73
CA ILE A 400 4.09 0.47 1.12
C ILE A 400 4.22 -0.95 1.68
N TRP A 401 5.46 -1.43 1.80
CA TRP A 401 5.75 -2.74 2.39
C TRP A 401 5.31 -2.81 3.86
N ILE A 402 5.69 -1.83 4.68
CA ILE A 402 5.30 -1.75 6.09
C ILE A 402 3.77 -1.75 6.22
N GLU A 403 3.08 -0.88 5.50
CA GLU A 403 1.64 -0.69 5.65
C GLU A 403 0.83 -1.87 5.08
N THR A 404 1.31 -2.54 4.02
CA THR A 404 0.72 -3.79 3.54
C THR A 404 0.96 -4.92 4.54
N SER A 405 2.20 -5.05 5.02
CA SER A 405 2.54 -6.00 6.08
C SER A 405 1.76 -5.71 7.36
N ARG A 406 1.26 -4.47 7.49
CA ARG A 406 0.48 -4.01 8.62
C ARG A 406 -0.85 -4.74 8.75
N ILE A 407 -1.44 -5.05 7.61
CA ILE A 407 -2.75 -5.69 7.54
C ILE A 407 -2.60 -7.21 7.55
N THR A 408 -1.54 -7.74 6.92
CA THR A 408 -1.33 -9.19 6.82
C THR A 408 -0.75 -9.83 8.09
N GLU A 409 -0.21 -9.01 9.01
CA GLU A 409 0.39 -9.43 10.30
C GLU A 409 1.34 -10.64 10.15
N TRP A 410 2.25 -10.56 9.16
CA TRP A 410 3.47 -11.39 9.06
C TRP A 410 3.23 -12.90 9.13
N GLY A 411 2.17 -13.38 8.49
CA GLY A 411 1.92 -14.83 8.40
C GLY A 411 1.64 -15.48 9.76
N PHE A 412 1.41 -14.70 10.82
CA PHE A 412 1.12 -15.24 12.14
C PHE A 412 -0.07 -16.21 12.06
N TYR A 413 -1.10 -15.87 11.29
CA TYR A 413 -2.29 -16.69 11.06
C TYR A 413 -2.01 -18.09 10.46
N LEU A 414 -0.84 -18.33 9.85
CA LEU A 414 -0.48 -19.64 9.29
C LEU A 414 -0.25 -20.73 10.33
N ALA A 415 0.17 -20.33 11.54
CA ALA A 415 0.28 -21.25 12.67
C ALA A 415 -1.09 -21.76 13.17
N PHE A 416 -2.20 -21.25 12.61
CA PHE A 416 -3.55 -21.38 13.13
C PHE A 416 -4.51 -22.07 12.15
N TYR A 417 -4.04 -22.99 11.32
CA TYR A 417 -4.92 -23.78 10.44
C TYR A 417 -4.90 -25.26 10.83
N PRO A 418 -6.01 -26.00 10.76
CA PRO A 418 -6.05 -27.44 11.05
C PRO A 418 -5.17 -28.27 10.10
N GLN A 419 -4.84 -27.74 8.91
CA GLN A 419 -3.83 -28.28 8.00
C GLN A 419 -2.43 -27.64 8.19
N GLY A 420 -2.26 -26.83 9.23
CA GLY A 420 -1.17 -25.86 9.42
C GLY A 420 0.21 -26.49 9.59
N ILE A 421 0.32 -27.73 10.06
CA ILE A 421 1.62 -28.41 10.16
C ILE A 421 2.22 -28.58 8.74
N GLY A 422 1.44 -29.06 7.76
CA GLY A 422 1.92 -29.23 6.39
C GLY A 422 2.17 -27.91 5.66
N VAL A 423 1.33 -26.89 5.86
CA VAL A 423 1.52 -25.57 5.23
C VAL A 423 2.74 -24.85 5.80
N ILE A 424 3.01 -24.94 7.11
CA ILE A 424 4.20 -24.35 7.72
C ILE A 424 5.47 -25.06 7.22
N GLU A 425 5.44 -26.39 7.08
CA GLU A 425 6.56 -27.15 6.51
C GLU A 425 6.87 -26.71 5.08
N GLN A 426 5.85 -26.62 4.22
CA GLN A 426 5.99 -26.11 2.84
C GLN A 426 6.51 -24.67 2.81
N LEU A 427 5.98 -23.80 3.67
CA LEU A 427 6.42 -22.41 3.75
C LEU A 427 7.89 -22.30 4.20
N ASN A 428 8.28 -23.09 5.19
CA ASN A 428 9.65 -23.14 5.67
C ASN A 428 10.58 -23.74 4.61
N GLU A 429 10.12 -24.69 3.80
CA GLU A 429 10.87 -25.21 2.65
C GLU A 429 11.09 -24.12 1.58
N ILE A 430 10.04 -23.41 1.16
CA ILE A 430 10.15 -22.27 0.23
C ILE A 430 11.12 -21.21 0.79
N THR A 431 11.04 -20.93 2.10
CA THR A 431 11.92 -19.93 2.73
C THR A 431 13.37 -20.40 2.79
N ARG A 432 13.63 -21.70 3.01
CA ARG A 432 14.99 -22.28 2.94
C ARG A 432 15.55 -22.19 1.53
N ASN A 433 14.73 -22.48 0.52
CA ASN A 433 15.12 -22.35 -0.88
C ASN A 433 15.44 -20.89 -1.24
N ALA A 434 14.62 -19.94 -0.80
CA ALA A 434 14.92 -18.50 -0.91
C ALA A 434 16.29 -18.17 -0.31
N TYR A 435 16.56 -18.61 0.92
CA TYR A 435 17.86 -18.39 1.58
C TYR A 435 19.02 -18.99 0.78
N GLN A 436 18.87 -20.21 0.24
CA GLN A 436 19.89 -20.84 -0.61
C GLN A 436 20.16 -20.02 -1.88
N CYS A 437 19.09 -19.59 -2.59
CA CYS A 437 19.24 -18.73 -3.77
C CYS A 437 19.97 -17.42 -3.44
N LEU A 438 19.72 -16.85 -2.26
CA LEU A 438 20.41 -15.66 -1.80
C LEU A 438 21.91 -15.93 -1.54
N CYS A 439 22.25 -17.07 -0.95
CA CYS A 439 23.65 -17.49 -0.75
C CYS A 439 24.39 -17.72 -2.08
N GLU A 440 23.69 -18.21 -3.10
CA GLU A 440 24.21 -18.47 -4.44
C GLU A 440 24.30 -17.20 -5.32
N GLY A 441 23.80 -16.06 -4.84
CA GLY A 441 23.71 -14.81 -5.63
C GLY A 441 22.60 -14.83 -6.68
N ASN A 442 21.69 -15.81 -6.66
CA ASN A 442 20.55 -15.91 -7.56
C ASN A 442 19.36 -15.06 -7.05
N HIS A 443 19.48 -13.74 -7.25
CA HIS A 443 18.50 -12.76 -6.76
C HIS A 443 17.10 -12.93 -7.38
N GLU A 444 17.02 -13.38 -8.64
CA GLU A 444 15.74 -13.62 -9.31
C GLU A 444 14.99 -14.79 -8.69
N ALA A 445 15.67 -15.92 -8.46
CA ALA A 445 15.07 -17.07 -7.82
C ALA A 445 14.69 -16.78 -6.36
N PHE A 446 15.52 -16.01 -5.63
CA PHE A 446 15.17 -15.51 -4.31
C PHE A 446 13.85 -14.72 -4.32
N ALA A 447 13.72 -13.76 -5.24
CA ALA A 447 12.52 -12.94 -5.36
C ALA A 447 11.27 -13.76 -5.72
N LYS A 448 11.43 -14.77 -6.58
CA LYS A 448 10.36 -15.70 -6.93
C LYS A 448 9.89 -16.51 -5.71
N ASN A 449 10.81 -17.07 -4.93
CA ASN A 449 10.46 -17.84 -3.72
C ASN A 449 9.72 -16.97 -2.68
N LEU A 450 10.08 -15.69 -2.54
CA LEU A 450 9.35 -14.79 -1.63
C LEU A 450 7.90 -14.55 -2.12
N ALA A 451 7.71 -14.36 -3.42
CA ALA A 451 6.37 -14.24 -4.00
C ALA A 451 5.55 -15.53 -3.83
N ASP A 452 6.17 -16.69 -4.07
CA ASP A 452 5.55 -18.00 -3.92
C ASP A 452 5.13 -18.28 -2.47
N SER A 453 5.89 -17.78 -1.50
CA SER A 453 5.51 -17.83 -0.08
C SER A 453 4.15 -17.16 0.15
N TYR A 454 3.93 -15.95 -0.35
CA TYR A 454 2.64 -15.26 -0.17
C TYR A 454 1.51 -15.82 -1.04
N ARG A 455 1.81 -16.42 -2.20
CA ARG A 455 0.82 -17.18 -2.99
C ARG A 455 0.32 -18.41 -2.24
N LEU A 456 1.22 -19.15 -1.60
CA LEU A 456 0.87 -20.29 -0.75
C LEU A 456 0.00 -19.85 0.42
N ILE A 457 0.38 -18.74 1.08
CA ILE A 457 -0.38 -18.16 2.19
C ILE A 457 -1.79 -17.82 1.75
N LEU A 458 -1.94 -17.00 0.71
CA LEU A 458 -3.25 -16.58 0.21
C LEU A 458 -4.13 -17.78 -0.15
N SER A 459 -3.61 -18.74 -0.91
CA SER A 459 -4.36 -19.94 -1.31
C SER A 459 -4.81 -20.76 -0.09
N SER A 460 -3.93 -20.93 0.89
CA SER A 460 -4.23 -21.70 2.11
C SER A 460 -5.30 -21.02 2.96
N VAL A 461 -5.21 -19.69 3.12
CA VAL A 461 -6.21 -18.90 3.85
C VAL A 461 -7.58 -19.01 3.17
N GLN A 462 -7.63 -18.89 1.84
CA GLN A 462 -8.88 -18.99 1.08
C GLN A 462 -9.53 -20.35 1.23
N ALA A 463 -8.75 -21.43 1.05
CA ALA A 463 -9.23 -22.79 1.23
C ALA A 463 -9.83 -22.97 2.64
N TYR A 464 -9.12 -22.52 3.67
CA TYR A 464 -9.62 -22.61 5.04
C TYR A 464 -10.90 -21.80 5.29
N MET A 465 -10.97 -20.55 4.80
CA MET A 465 -12.15 -19.70 4.93
C MET A 465 -13.40 -20.33 4.28
N VAL A 466 -13.22 -20.99 3.14
CA VAL A 466 -14.30 -21.69 2.43
C VAL A 466 -14.69 -22.98 3.15
N GLU A 467 -13.73 -23.82 3.52
CA GLU A 467 -13.99 -25.13 4.13
C GLU A 467 -14.66 -24.99 5.49
N LYS A 468 -14.07 -24.17 6.38
CA LYS A 468 -14.46 -24.04 7.78
C LYS A 468 -15.61 -23.07 8.01
N TYR A 469 -15.64 -21.93 7.29
CA TYR A 469 -16.63 -20.86 7.53
C TYR A 469 -17.61 -20.64 6.38
N LYS A 470 -17.53 -21.42 5.29
CA LYS A 470 -18.39 -21.26 4.10
C LYS A 470 -18.32 -19.86 3.47
N PHE A 471 -17.21 -19.15 3.68
CA PHE A 471 -17.02 -17.80 3.16
C PHE A 471 -16.56 -17.85 1.70
N THR A 472 -17.50 -18.12 0.79
CA THR A 472 -17.24 -18.34 -0.65
C THR A 472 -16.66 -17.11 -1.35
N GLU A 473 -16.96 -15.92 -0.86
CA GLU A 473 -16.46 -14.66 -1.41
C GLU A 473 -14.95 -14.52 -1.27
N ALA A 474 -14.30 -15.31 -0.41
CA ALA A 474 -12.84 -15.40 -0.39
C ALA A 474 -12.26 -15.74 -1.77
N LEU A 475 -12.94 -16.57 -2.56
CA LEU A 475 -12.52 -16.99 -3.89
C LEU A 475 -12.62 -15.89 -4.95
N SER A 476 -13.31 -14.78 -4.65
CA SER A 476 -13.32 -13.60 -5.54
C SER A 476 -11.95 -12.91 -5.60
N VAL A 477 -11.12 -13.09 -4.57
CA VAL A 477 -9.75 -12.56 -4.53
C VAL A 477 -8.83 -13.49 -5.30
N LYS A 478 -8.30 -13.07 -6.44
CA LYS A 478 -7.44 -13.95 -7.27
C LYS A 478 -6.04 -14.09 -6.67
N VAL A 479 -5.45 -15.28 -6.80
CA VAL A 479 -4.03 -15.49 -6.49
C VAL A 479 -3.18 -15.00 -7.68
N PRO A 480 -2.22 -14.07 -7.47
CA PRO A 480 -1.42 -13.47 -8.54
C PRO A 480 -0.50 -14.39 -9.33
#